data_AF-A0A2M7KIY7-F1
#
_entry.id   AF-A0A2M7KIY7-F1
#
_cell.length_a   1.000
_cell.length_b   1.000
_cell.length_c   1.000
_cell.angle_alpha   90.00
_cell.angle_beta   90.00
_cell.angle_gamma   90.00
#
_symmetry.space_group_name_H-M   'P 1'
#
loop_
_entity.id
_entity.type
_entity.pdbx_description
1 polymer ?
#
loop_
_entity_poly.entity_id
_entity_poly.type
_entity_poly.pdbx_seq_one_letter_code
_entity_poly.pdbx_strand_id
1 'polypeptide(L)'
;MDDNEPRSRWLQMLMALERPSARLAVALTVALMVLGTLWIDLATGPGREPAALYFLLVCLVAAAFGTRGALGCAVLCTLTYQLILWRHVVPYSVADVSQTVILFALGLVVAQAMAEFRQLREIHAQLRELNTRLQRQVRQAVAAEGEATERLRHGERLSALGEATAHIVHEVKNPLVTIGGFARSMREQVEPGHPVAPKLTIIAEEVTKLETLLHDLLHFSRPADTNCTAVRVEVLFEEVLVLVRSPAEQAGVTLRVDCPASLPPLAGGRSGEALARPAQPRPQQRAGHAGGRRTQPPRRS
;
A
#
# COMPACT_ATOMS: atom_id res chain seq x y z
N MET A 1 -15.38 -16.36 -15.40
CA MET A 1 -15.93 -16.98 -16.62
C MET A 1 -15.86 -15.91 -17.68
N ASP A 2 -14.66 -15.71 -18.21
CA ASP A 2 -14.32 -14.57 -19.07
C ASP A 2 -13.57 -15.16 -20.28
N ASP A 3 -14.32 -15.37 -21.35
CA ASP A 3 -14.00 -16.29 -22.45
C ASP A 3 -13.75 -15.51 -23.75
N ASN A 4 -12.94 -14.44 -23.69
CA ASN A 4 -12.73 -13.52 -24.82
C ASN A 4 -11.28 -13.03 -25.02
N GLU A 5 -10.32 -13.65 -24.34
CA GLU A 5 -8.91 -13.22 -24.37
C GLU A 5 -8.09 -13.53 -25.66
N PRO A 6 -8.44 -14.49 -26.55
CA PRO A 6 -7.64 -14.70 -27.77
C PRO A 6 -8.03 -13.77 -28.93
N ARG A 7 -9.26 -13.25 -29.01
CA ARG A 7 -9.72 -12.43 -30.15
C ARG A 7 -9.16 -11.00 -30.14
N SER A 8 -8.95 -10.41 -28.97
CA SER A 8 -8.40 -9.04 -28.84
C SER A 8 -6.92 -8.97 -29.25
N ARG A 9 -6.14 -10.03 -29.01
CA ARG A 9 -4.72 -10.11 -29.37
C ARG A 9 -4.46 -10.18 -30.88
N TRP A 10 -5.29 -10.91 -31.64
CA TRP A 10 -5.19 -10.94 -33.11
C TRP A 10 -5.56 -9.60 -33.74
N LEU A 11 -6.56 -8.89 -33.19
CA LEU A 11 -6.95 -7.56 -33.66
C LEU A 11 -5.91 -6.48 -33.30
N GLN A 12 -5.31 -6.54 -32.10
CA GLN A 12 -4.20 -5.65 -31.74
C GLN A 12 -2.96 -5.91 -32.61
N MET A 13 -2.73 -7.16 -33.02
CA MET A 13 -1.62 -7.51 -33.92
C MET A 13 -1.87 -7.05 -35.36
N LEU A 14 -3.11 -7.10 -35.84
CA LEU A 14 -3.51 -6.51 -37.13
C LEU A 14 -3.39 -4.98 -37.14
N MET A 15 -3.77 -4.31 -36.05
CA MET A 15 -3.61 -2.86 -35.90
C MET A 15 -2.14 -2.42 -35.73
N ALA A 16 -1.28 -3.24 -35.13
CA ALA A 16 0.16 -2.98 -35.09
C ALA A 16 0.79 -3.04 -36.50
N LEU A 17 0.25 -3.88 -37.39
CA LEU A 17 0.58 -3.88 -38.81
C LEU A 17 -0.02 -2.69 -39.58
N GLU A 18 -0.99 -1.94 -39.05
CA GLU A 18 -1.59 -0.77 -39.71
C GLU A 18 -0.81 0.53 -39.60
N ARG A 19 0.26 0.58 -38.80
CA ARG A 19 1.13 1.77 -38.78
C ARG A 19 1.87 1.88 -40.13
N PRO A 20 1.66 2.95 -40.93
CA PRO A 20 2.23 3.07 -42.26
C PRO A 20 3.76 3.01 -42.24
N SER A 21 4.38 3.46 -41.14
CA SER A 21 5.83 3.39 -40.92
C SER A 21 6.38 1.96 -40.84
N ALA A 22 5.64 1.01 -40.28
CA ALA A 22 6.10 -0.38 -40.17
C ALA A 22 5.98 -1.12 -41.52
N ARG A 23 4.88 -0.90 -42.25
CA ARG A 23 4.70 -1.46 -43.61
C ARG A 23 5.74 -0.92 -44.58
N LEU A 24 6.00 0.40 -44.53
CA LEU A 24 7.01 1.04 -45.34
C LEU A 24 8.42 0.55 -44.98
N ALA A 25 8.72 0.37 -43.69
CA ALA A 25 10.02 -0.17 -43.27
C ALA A 25 10.24 -1.61 -43.77
N VAL A 26 9.22 -2.48 -43.68
CA VAL A 26 9.28 -3.86 -44.22
C VAL A 26 9.42 -3.82 -45.74
N ALA A 27 8.60 -3.05 -46.44
CA ALA A 27 8.65 -2.94 -47.90
C ALA A 27 10.00 -2.38 -48.39
N LEU A 28 10.56 -1.39 -47.69
CA LEU A 28 11.85 -0.81 -48.01
C LEU A 28 13.01 -1.79 -47.77
N THR A 29 12.99 -2.55 -46.67
CA THR A 29 14.02 -3.58 -46.42
C THR A 29 13.93 -4.72 -47.42
N VAL A 30 12.72 -5.17 -47.77
CA VAL A 30 12.50 -6.17 -48.82
C VAL A 30 12.96 -5.64 -50.18
N ALA A 31 12.66 -4.39 -50.53
CA ALA A 31 13.07 -3.78 -51.80
C ALA A 31 14.60 -3.63 -51.88
N LEU A 32 15.24 -3.13 -50.82
CA LEU A 32 16.71 -3.04 -50.73
C LEU A 32 17.37 -4.42 -50.80
N MET A 33 16.74 -5.43 -50.19
CA MET A 33 17.20 -6.80 -50.26
C MET A 33 17.15 -7.34 -51.69
N VAL A 34 16.01 -7.21 -52.37
CA VAL A 34 15.86 -7.64 -53.77
C VAL A 34 16.83 -6.89 -54.68
N LEU A 35 16.92 -5.56 -54.55
CA LEU A 35 17.83 -4.72 -55.34
C LEU A 35 19.30 -5.08 -55.09
N GLY A 36 19.69 -5.32 -53.84
CA GLY A 36 21.04 -5.75 -53.49
C GLY A 36 21.39 -7.10 -54.10
N THR A 37 20.47 -8.07 -54.03
CA THR A 37 20.67 -9.39 -54.65
C THR A 37 20.78 -9.32 -56.17
N LEU A 38 19.99 -8.45 -56.81
CA LEU A 38 20.00 -8.23 -58.26
C LEU A 38 21.25 -7.48 -58.73
N TRP A 39 21.75 -6.54 -57.92
CA TRP A 39 22.99 -5.81 -58.18
C TRP A 39 24.22 -6.72 -58.06
N ILE A 40 24.23 -7.59 -57.05
CA ILE A 40 25.28 -8.61 -56.86
C ILE A 40 25.32 -9.53 -58.08
N ASP A 41 24.17 -10.10 -58.48
CA ASP A 41 24.04 -10.97 -59.67
C ASP A 41 24.61 -10.30 -60.93
N LEU A 42 24.25 -9.02 -61.15
CA LEU A 42 24.75 -8.23 -62.28
C LEU A 42 26.26 -7.92 -62.19
N ALA A 43 26.80 -7.74 -60.99
CA ALA A 43 28.19 -7.33 -60.77
C ALA A 43 29.19 -8.50 -60.80
N THR A 44 28.81 -9.70 -60.34
CA THR A 44 29.73 -10.86 -60.28
C THR A 44 29.73 -11.72 -61.55
N GLY A 45 28.68 -11.63 -62.37
CA GLY A 45 28.52 -12.44 -63.59
C GLY A 45 28.19 -13.92 -63.29
N PRO A 46 27.83 -14.70 -64.31
CA PRO A 46 27.39 -16.09 -64.14
C PRO A 46 28.50 -16.98 -63.56
N GLY A 47 28.20 -17.72 -62.49
CA GLY A 47 29.08 -18.76 -61.93
C GLY A 47 30.06 -18.33 -60.82
N ARG A 48 30.02 -17.07 -60.35
CA ARG A 48 30.77 -16.62 -59.16
C ARG A 48 29.80 -16.11 -58.10
N GLU A 49 29.13 -17.02 -57.40
CA GLU A 49 28.10 -16.64 -56.43
C GLU A 49 28.68 -16.26 -55.06
N PRO A 50 28.48 -15.03 -54.56
CA PRO A 50 28.86 -14.68 -53.20
C PRO A 50 27.73 -15.03 -52.22
N ALA A 51 27.44 -16.34 -52.08
CA ALA A 51 26.41 -16.87 -51.18
C ALA A 51 26.53 -16.36 -49.73
N ALA A 52 27.77 -16.06 -49.30
CA ALA A 52 28.09 -15.45 -48.00
C ALA A 52 27.33 -14.13 -47.73
N LEU A 53 27.10 -13.31 -48.77
CA LEU A 53 26.45 -12.00 -48.63
C LEU A 53 24.94 -12.12 -48.39
N TYR A 54 24.31 -13.19 -48.91
CA TYR A 54 22.90 -13.48 -48.66
C TYR A 54 22.62 -13.80 -47.19
N PHE A 55 23.55 -14.49 -46.51
CA PHE A 55 23.42 -14.81 -45.09
C PHE A 55 23.45 -13.57 -44.19
N LEU A 56 24.33 -12.60 -44.48
CA LEU A 56 24.43 -11.36 -43.70
C LEU A 56 23.13 -10.54 -43.77
N LEU A 57 22.52 -10.53 -44.95
CA LEU A 57 21.27 -9.80 -45.22
C LEU A 57 20.08 -10.44 -44.50
N VAL A 58 19.95 -11.77 -44.53
CA VAL A 58 18.91 -12.52 -43.79
C VAL A 58 19.02 -12.26 -42.28
N CYS A 59 20.23 -12.31 -41.73
CA CYS A 59 20.48 -12.06 -40.31
C CYS A 59 20.10 -10.64 -39.88
N LEU A 60 20.45 -9.64 -40.70
CA LEU A 60 20.19 -8.23 -40.41
C LEU A 60 18.69 -7.91 -40.44
N VAL A 61 17.96 -8.45 -41.40
CA VAL A 61 16.51 -8.26 -41.52
C VAL A 61 15.75 -9.05 -40.45
N ALA A 62 16.20 -10.26 -40.11
CA ALA A 62 15.63 -11.06 -39.02
C ALA A 62 15.72 -10.37 -37.65
N ALA A 63 16.82 -9.64 -37.40
CA ALA A 63 16.99 -8.85 -36.18
C ALA A 63 15.95 -7.73 -36.05
N ALA A 64 15.49 -7.15 -37.17
CA ALA A 64 14.58 -6.01 -37.20
C ALA A 64 13.09 -6.40 -37.05
N PHE A 65 12.65 -7.50 -37.67
CA PHE A 65 11.22 -7.82 -37.80
C PHE A 65 10.72 -8.99 -36.93
N GLY A 66 11.62 -9.62 -36.16
CA GLY A 66 11.24 -10.70 -35.25
C GLY A 66 11.02 -12.05 -35.91
N THR A 67 10.47 -13.00 -35.13
CA THR A 67 10.35 -14.42 -35.52
C THR A 67 9.57 -14.63 -36.82
N ARG A 68 8.42 -13.97 -36.99
CA ARG A 68 7.60 -14.05 -38.22
C ARG A 68 8.25 -13.32 -39.41
N GLY A 69 8.95 -12.22 -39.16
CA GLY A 69 9.67 -11.48 -40.20
C GLY A 69 10.91 -12.24 -40.69
N ALA A 70 11.65 -12.87 -39.78
CA ALA A 70 12.79 -13.73 -40.08
C ALA A 70 12.39 -14.91 -40.98
N LEU A 71 11.27 -15.58 -40.64
CA LEU A 71 10.75 -16.71 -41.41
C LEU A 71 10.28 -16.27 -42.81
N GLY A 72 9.56 -15.15 -42.90
CA GLY A 72 9.13 -14.57 -44.17
C GLY A 72 10.31 -14.13 -45.05
N CYS A 73 11.35 -13.55 -44.47
CA CYS A 73 12.54 -13.13 -45.20
C CYS A 73 13.40 -14.31 -45.65
N ALA A 74 13.51 -15.36 -44.83
CA ALA A 74 14.18 -16.60 -45.22
C ALA A 74 13.48 -17.24 -46.43
N VAL A 75 12.14 -17.35 -46.41
CA VAL A 75 11.36 -17.84 -47.55
C VAL A 75 11.55 -16.96 -48.77
N LEU A 76 11.48 -15.63 -48.60
CA LEU A 76 11.64 -14.70 -49.71
C LEU A 76 13.03 -14.81 -50.34
N CYS A 77 14.10 -14.79 -49.55
CA CYS A 77 15.48 -15.00 -50.02
C CYS A 77 15.64 -16.32 -50.76
N THR A 78 15.06 -17.40 -50.23
CA THR A 78 15.09 -18.73 -50.85
C THR A 78 14.41 -18.70 -52.22
N LEU A 79 13.27 -18.02 -52.33
CA LEU A 79 12.55 -17.87 -53.60
C LEU A 79 13.29 -16.99 -54.61
N THR A 80 13.90 -15.87 -54.18
CA THR A 80 14.71 -15.03 -55.09
C THR A 80 15.93 -15.80 -55.59
N TYR A 81 16.60 -16.55 -54.72
CA TYR A 81 17.73 -17.41 -55.08
C TYR A 81 17.32 -18.47 -56.11
N GLN A 82 16.22 -19.19 -55.87
CA GLN A 82 15.69 -20.18 -56.80
C GLN A 82 15.30 -19.59 -58.17
N LEU A 83 14.78 -18.35 -58.19
CA LEU A 83 14.42 -17.64 -59.41
C LEU A 83 15.64 -17.20 -60.23
N ILE A 84 16.73 -16.78 -59.57
CA ILE A 84 18.01 -16.45 -60.21
C ILE A 84 18.61 -17.72 -60.83
N LEU A 85 18.64 -18.81 -60.06
CA LEU A 85 19.07 -20.13 -60.49
C LEU A 85 18.25 -20.68 -61.68
N TRP A 86 16.95 -20.38 -61.77
CA TRP A 86 16.12 -20.77 -62.92
C TRP A 86 16.38 -19.92 -64.16
N ARG A 87 16.70 -18.63 -63.98
CA ARG A 87 17.00 -17.70 -65.08
C ARG A 87 18.34 -18.00 -65.74
N HIS A 88 19.33 -18.46 -64.97
CA HIS A 88 20.60 -18.93 -65.50
C HIS A 88 20.49 -20.42 -65.86
N VAL A 89 20.33 -20.75 -67.15
CA VAL A 89 20.27 -22.13 -67.68
C VAL A 89 21.67 -22.78 -67.56
N VAL A 90 22.09 -23.11 -66.34
CA VAL A 90 23.35 -23.77 -66.01
C VAL A 90 23.02 -25.17 -65.49
N PRO A 91 23.75 -26.24 -65.86
CA PRO A 91 23.56 -27.55 -65.24
C PRO A 91 23.90 -27.45 -63.74
N TYR A 92 22.88 -27.61 -62.90
CA TYR A 92 22.96 -27.46 -61.44
C TYR A 92 24.12 -28.24 -60.82
N SER A 93 24.98 -27.56 -60.07
CA SER A 93 25.99 -28.22 -59.22
C SER A 93 25.36 -28.60 -57.87
N VAL A 94 25.85 -29.68 -57.25
CA VAL A 94 25.43 -30.10 -55.89
C VAL A 94 25.66 -28.96 -54.87
N ALA A 95 26.62 -28.08 -55.14
CA ALA A 95 26.89 -26.90 -54.34
C ALA A 95 25.68 -25.94 -54.25
N ASP A 96 24.94 -25.73 -55.34
CA ASP A 96 23.85 -24.73 -55.42
C ASP A 96 22.59 -25.22 -54.67
N VAL A 97 22.29 -26.51 -54.76
CA VAL A 97 21.21 -27.14 -53.99
C VAL A 97 21.53 -27.13 -52.49
N SER A 98 22.79 -27.36 -52.11
CA SER A 98 23.21 -27.34 -50.70
C SER A 98 23.06 -25.96 -50.05
N GLN A 99 23.27 -24.88 -50.80
CA GLN A 99 23.14 -23.51 -50.28
C GLN A 99 21.69 -23.14 -49.93
N THR A 100 20.72 -23.62 -50.70
CA THR A 100 19.29 -23.43 -50.44
C THR A 100 18.88 -24.03 -49.09
N VAL A 101 19.37 -25.25 -48.80
CA VAL A 101 19.10 -25.94 -47.53
C VAL A 101 19.74 -25.18 -46.36
N ILE A 102 20.97 -24.69 -46.53
CA ILE A 102 21.68 -23.93 -45.48
C ILE A 102 20.97 -22.59 -45.20
N LEU A 103 20.51 -21.87 -46.22
CA LEU A 103 19.76 -20.62 -46.07
C LEU A 103 18.46 -20.83 -45.27
N PHE A 104 17.71 -21.86 -45.61
CA PHE A 104 16.47 -22.18 -44.89
C PHE A 104 16.75 -22.60 -43.44
N ALA A 105 17.75 -23.47 -43.22
CA ALA A 105 18.16 -23.90 -41.89
C ALA A 105 18.63 -22.72 -41.02
N LEU A 106 19.43 -21.81 -41.58
CA LEU A 106 19.86 -20.60 -40.85
C LEU A 106 18.67 -19.71 -40.49
N GLY A 107 17.73 -19.52 -41.41
CA GLY A 107 16.51 -18.76 -41.14
C GLY A 107 15.70 -19.32 -39.96
N LEU A 108 15.58 -20.65 -39.87
CA LEU A 108 14.93 -21.33 -38.74
C LEU A 108 15.70 -21.13 -37.43
N VAL A 109 17.02 -21.31 -37.43
CA VAL A 109 17.87 -21.12 -36.24
C VAL A 109 17.80 -19.67 -35.75
N VAL A 110 17.88 -18.69 -36.65
CA VAL A 110 17.78 -17.26 -36.30
C VAL A 110 16.38 -16.94 -35.77
N ALA A 111 15.32 -17.51 -36.36
CA ALA A 111 13.96 -17.33 -35.86
C ALA A 111 13.81 -17.91 -34.44
N GLN A 112 14.32 -19.11 -34.17
CA GLN A 112 14.30 -19.72 -32.83
C GLN A 112 15.08 -18.88 -31.81
N ALA A 113 16.32 -18.51 -32.14
CA ALA A 113 17.17 -17.70 -31.27
C ALA A 113 16.53 -16.34 -30.94
N MET A 114 15.87 -15.70 -31.92
CA MET A 114 15.12 -14.47 -31.69
C MET A 114 13.88 -14.67 -30.81
N ALA A 115 13.23 -15.84 -30.87
CA ALA A 115 12.12 -16.19 -29.99
C ALA A 115 12.60 -16.31 -28.53
N GLU A 116 13.67 -17.06 -28.30
CA GLU A 116 14.28 -17.26 -26.99
C GLU A 116 14.78 -15.93 -26.41
N PHE A 117 15.46 -15.11 -27.22
CA PHE A 117 15.94 -13.80 -26.78
C PHE A 117 14.81 -12.83 -26.43
N ARG A 118 13.64 -12.96 -27.06
CA ARG A 118 12.43 -12.19 -26.67
C ARG A 118 11.89 -12.67 -25.33
N GLN A 119 11.73 -13.98 -25.16
CA GLN A 119 11.26 -14.56 -23.89
C GLN A 119 12.18 -14.19 -22.73
N LEU A 120 13.50 -14.26 -22.95
CA LEU A 120 14.49 -13.88 -21.96
C LEU A 120 14.40 -12.39 -21.58
N ARG A 121 14.17 -11.50 -22.56
CA ARG A 121 13.97 -10.07 -22.29
C ARG A 121 12.70 -9.78 -21.52
N GLU A 122 11.61 -10.49 -21.82
CA GLU A 122 10.33 -10.38 -21.10
C GLU A 122 10.51 -10.78 -19.62
N ILE A 123 11.15 -11.92 -19.36
CA ILE A 123 11.44 -12.41 -18.01
C ILE A 123 12.33 -11.41 -17.25
N HIS A 124 13.40 -10.90 -17.88
CA HIS A 124 14.25 -9.88 -17.25
C HIS A 124 13.50 -8.58 -16.93
N ALA A 125 12.58 -8.16 -17.80
CA ALA A 125 11.74 -6.99 -17.56
C ALA A 125 10.80 -7.21 -16.36
N GLN A 126 10.16 -8.39 -16.29
CA GLN A 126 9.30 -8.76 -15.17
C GLN A 126 10.07 -8.86 -13.85
N LEU A 127 11.27 -9.46 -13.86
CA LEU A 127 12.12 -9.58 -12.68
C LEU A 127 12.56 -8.21 -12.18
N ARG A 128 12.92 -7.29 -13.09
CA ARG A 128 13.27 -5.91 -12.74
C ARG A 128 12.08 -5.19 -12.11
N GLU A 129 10.89 -5.30 -12.70
CA GLU A 129 9.69 -4.67 -12.15
C GLU A 129 9.38 -5.22 -10.75
N LEU A 130 9.39 -6.54 -10.57
CA LEU A 130 9.15 -7.17 -9.27
C LEU A 130 10.20 -6.75 -8.23
N ASN A 131 11.48 -6.70 -8.61
CA ASN A 131 12.54 -6.25 -7.72
C ASN A 131 12.33 -4.79 -7.30
N THR A 132 12.00 -3.89 -8.22
CA THR A 132 11.70 -2.50 -7.85
C THR A 132 10.45 -2.37 -6.97
N ARG A 133 9.43 -3.22 -7.16
CA ARG A 133 8.25 -3.27 -6.29
C ARG A 133 8.60 -3.76 -4.90
N LEU A 134 9.35 -4.85 -4.78
CA LEU A 134 9.81 -5.39 -3.50
C LEU A 134 10.68 -4.37 -2.77
N GLN A 135 11.62 -3.72 -3.46
CA GLN A 135 12.45 -2.64 -2.89
C GLN A 135 11.59 -1.48 -2.36
N ARG A 136 10.53 -1.09 -3.08
CA ARG A 136 9.59 -0.07 -2.60
C ARG A 136 8.84 -0.52 -1.36
N GLN A 137 8.33 -1.75 -1.33
CA GLN A 137 7.64 -2.31 -0.16
C GLN A 137 8.54 -2.40 1.07
N VAL A 138 9.78 -2.87 0.89
CA VAL A 138 10.77 -2.94 1.98
C VAL A 138 11.06 -1.55 2.53
N ARG A 139 11.28 -0.54 1.68
CA ARG A 139 11.52 0.83 2.13
C ARG A 139 10.32 1.41 2.90
N GLN A 140 9.10 1.14 2.45
CA GLN A 140 7.88 1.57 3.14
C GLN A 140 7.73 0.88 4.49
N ALA A 141 7.98 -0.43 4.57
CA ALA A 141 7.91 -1.18 5.81
C ALA A 141 8.94 -0.67 6.84
N VAL A 142 10.19 -0.46 6.43
CA VAL A 142 11.26 0.07 7.30
C VAL A 142 10.93 1.49 7.78
N ALA A 143 10.39 2.36 6.91
CA ALA A 143 9.97 3.70 7.31
C ALA A 143 8.82 3.66 8.34
N ALA A 144 7.82 2.83 8.11
CA ALA A 144 6.69 2.66 9.03
C ALA A 144 7.13 2.10 10.39
N GLU A 145 8.06 1.15 10.40
CA GLU A 145 8.66 0.60 11.63
C GLU A 145 9.41 1.68 12.40
N GLY A 146 10.18 2.53 11.71
CA GLY A 146 10.89 3.66 12.31
C GLY A 146 9.94 4.67 12.96
N GLU A 147 8.86 5.05 12.27
CA GLU A 147 7.83 5.94 12.83
C GLU A 147 7.14 5.34 14.06
N ALA A 148 6.78 4.05 14.00
CA ALA A 148 6.15 3.36 15.13
C ALA A 148 7.09 3.31 16.34
N THR A 149 8.37 3.02 16.12
CA THR A 149 9.38 2.96 17.17
C THR A 149 9.58 4.33 17.84
N GLU A 150 9.63 5.42 17.08
CA GLU A 150 9.79 6.75 17.68
C GLU A 150 8.54 7.18 18.45
N ARG A 151 7.33 6.82 17.99
CA ARG A 151 6.08 7.04 18.75
C ARG A 151 6.07 6.25 20.06
N LEU A 152 6.50 4.99 20.03
CA LEU A 152 6.63 4.18 21.25
C LEU A 152 7.65 4.80 22.21
N ARG A 153 8.83 5.16 21.72
CA ARG A 153 9.87 5.82 22.53
C ARG A 153 9.40 7.14 23.13
N HIS A 154 8.62 7.91 22.39
CA HIS A 154 8.01 9.14 22.90
C HIS A 154 6.97 8.84 23.99
N GLY A 155 6.11 7.84 23.78
CA GLY A 155 5.14 7.37 24.76
C GLY A 155 5.79 6.87 26.05
N GLU A 156 6.85 6.06 25.95
CA GLU A 156 7.63 5.56 27.09
C GLU A 156 8.24 6.71 27.90
N ARG A 157 8.81 7.72 27.22
CA ARG A 157 9.36 8.91 27.89
C ARG A 157 8.30 9.71 28.62
N LEU A 158 7.14 9.92 27.99
CA LEU A 158 6.03 10.63 28.62
C LEU A 158 5.48 9.84 29.83
N SER A 159 5.37 8.52 29.71
CA SER A 159 4.94 7.65 30.82
C SER A 159 5.92 7.73 31.99
N ALA A 160 7.22 7.60 31.72
CA ALA A 160 8.26 7.71 32.76
C ALA A 160 8.26 9.10 33.40
N LEU A 161 8.07 10.16 32.61
CA LEU A 161 7.93 11.52 33.11
C LEU A 161 6.67 11.68 33.98
N GLY A 162 5.55 11.07 33.59
CA GLY A 162 4.31 11.06 34.35
C GLY A 162 4.44 10.35 35.69
N GLU A 163 5.10 9.19 35.72
CA GLU A 163 5.38 8.44 36.95
C GLU A 163 6.30 9.23 37.89
N ALA A 164 7.39 9.80 37.36
CA ALA A 164 8.30 10.64 38.13
C ALA A 164 7.60 11.90 38.67
N THR A 165 6.76 12.55 37.85
CA THR A 165 6.00 13.73 38.25
C THR A 165 4.99 13.39 39.34
N ALA A 166 4.29 12.26 39.24
CA ALA A 166 3.36 11.81 40.26
C ALA A 166 4.08 11.56 41.60
N HIS A 167 5.26 10.96 41.58
CA HIS A 167 6.07 10.76 42.77
C HIS A 167 6.47 12.11 43.42
N ILE A 168 6.98 13.05 42.62
CA ILE A 168 7.35 14.40 43.09
C ILE A 168 6.13 15.12 43.68
N VAL A 169 4.97 15.06 43.00
CA VAL A 169 3.75 15.71 43.49
C VAL A 169 3.32 15.12 44.83
N HIS A 170 3.39 13.80 45.02
CA HIS A 170 3.11 13.19 46.31
C HIS A 170 4.08 13.68 47.41
N GLU A 171 5.37 13.78 47.12
CA GLU A 171 6.36 14.27 48.09
C GLU A 171 6.20 15.75 48.43
N VAL A 172 5.82 16.60 47.47
CA VAL A 172 5.61 18.05 47.68
C VAL A 172 4.24 18.36 48.29
N LYS A 173 3.21 17.57 47.98
CA LYS A 173 1.88 17.74 48.57
C LYS A 173 1.91 17.56 50.09
N ASN A 174 2.70 16.61 50.58
CA ASN A 174 2.79 16.31 52.02
C ASN A 174 3.22 17.51 52.90
N PRO A 175 4.35 18.21 52.63
CA PRO A 175 4.73 19.39 53.38
C PRO A 175 3.77 20.56 53.16
N LEU A 176 3.18 20.72 51.96
CA LEU A 176 2.19 21.78 51.72
C LEU A 176 0.93 21.60 52.56
N VAL A 177 0.36 20.39 52.60
CA VAL A 177 -0.80 20.07 53.44
C VAL A 177 -0.49 20.37 54.91
N THR A 178 0.72 20.07 55.37
CA THR A 178 1.16 20.33 56.74
C THR A 178 1.28 21.83 57.02
N ILE A 179 1.92 22.60 56.12
CA ILE A 179 2.07 24.06 56.24
C ILE A 179 0.71 24.75 56.22
N GLY A 180 -0.15 24.39 55.25
CA GLY A 180 -1.50 24.94 55.14
C GLY A 180 -2.38 24.59 56.35
N GLY A 181 -2.26 23.36 56.85
CA GLY A 181 -2.93 22.91 58.06
C GLY A 181 -2.54 23.72 59.30
N PHE A 182 -1.23 23.93 59.52
CA PHE A 182 -0.75 24.78 60.61
C PHE A 182 -1.16 26.24 60.44
N ALA A 183 -1.10 26.79 59.23
CA ALA A 183 -1.52 28.17 58.98
C ALA A 183 -3.01 28.39 59.30
N ARG A 184 -3.89 27.46 58.88
CA ARG A 184 -5.33 27.50 59.20
C ARG A 184 -5.58 27.31 60.70
N SER A 185 -4.93 26.33 61.32
CA SER A 185 -5.08 26.07 62.76
C SER A 185 -4.61 27.25 63.61
N MET A 186 -3.49 27.89 63.26
CA MET A 186 -3.04 29.10 63.95
C MET A 186 -4.00 30.26 63.72
N ARG A 187 -4.59 30.38 62.51
CA ARG A 187 -5.58 31.43 62.22
C ARG A 187 -6.81 31.31 63.10
N GLU A 188 -7.26 30.09 63.38
CA GLU A 188 -8.42 29.81 64.24
C GLU A 188 -8.15 30.10 65.73
N GLN A 189 -6.89 30.06 66.17
CA GLN A 189 -6.48 30.31 67.56
C GLN A 189 -6.16 31.79 67.86
N VAL A 190 -6.10 32.63 66.84
CA VAL A 190 -5.71 34.05 66.96
C VAL A 190 -6.94 34.94 67.13
N GLU A 191 -6.88 35.89 68.06
CA GLU A 191 -7.99 36.82 68.33
C GLU A 191 -8.33 37.70 67.12
N PRO A 192 -9.63 38.06 66.94
CA PRO A 192 -10.06 38.97 65.89
C PRO A 192 -9.31 40.31 65.97
N GLY A 193 -8.67 40.74 64.87
CA GLY A 193 -7.91 42.00 64.78
C GLY A 193 -6.42 41.89 65.08
N HIS A 194 -5.92 40.72 65.49
CA HIS A 194 -4.50 40.52 65.71
C HIS A 194 -3.68 40.65 64.40
N PRO A 195 -2.54 41.36 64.40
CA PRO A 195 -1.80 41.71 63.18
C PRO A 195 -1.22 40.52 62.40
N VAL A 196 -1.13 39.33 63.00
CA VAL A 196 -0.69 38.09 62.34
C VAL A 196 -1.81 37.38 61.55
N ALA A 197 -3.09 37.60 61.89
CA ALA A 197 -4.23 36.96 61.23
C ALA A 197 -4.23 37.13 59.69
N PRO A 198 -4.04 38.33 59.11
CA PRO A 198 -3.97 38.47 57.65
C PRO A 198 -2.76 37.74 57.03
N LYS A 199 -1.63 37.66 57.73
CA LYS A 199 -0.45 36.90 57.25
C LYS A 199 -0.73 35.40 57.16
N LEU A 200 -1.42 34.84 58.16
CA LEU A 200 -1.82 33.42 58.18
C LEU A 200 -2.82 33.09 57.07
N THR A 201 -3.76 34.01 56.78
CA THR A 201 -4.69 33.86 55.66
C THR A 201 -3.95 33.81 54.32
N ILE A 202 -2.99 34.72 54.09
CA ILE A 202 -2.18 34.72 52.86
C ILE A 202 -1.42 33.38 52.70
N ILE A 203 -0.79 32.87 53.76
CA ILE A 203 -0.08 31.59 53.71
C ILE A 203 -1.03 30.45 53.34
N ALA A 204 -2.22 30.39 53.95
CA ALA A 204 -3.20 29.36 53.65
C ALA A 204 -3.72 29.44 52.21
N GLU A 205 -3.93 30.64 51.69
CA GLU A 205 -4.35 30.88 50.30
C GLU A 205 -3.25 30.47 49.30
N GLU A 206 -1.98 30.81 49.54
CA GLU A 206 -0.87 30.44 48.67
C GLU A 206 -0.61 28.93 48.65
N VAL A 207 -0.72 28.25 49.80
CA VAL A 207 -0.67 26.78 49.84
C VAL A 207 -1.80 26.17 49.01
N THR A 208 -3.01 26.72 49.10
CA THR A 208 -4.17 26.22 48.34
C THR A 208 -3.96 26.41 46.83
N LYS A 209 -3.37 27.54 46.40
CA LYS A 209 -3.00 27.75 44.99
C LYS A 209 -1.95 26.74 44.51
N LEU A 210 -0.94 26.46 45.33
CA LEU A 210 0.09 25.46 45.02
C LEU A 210 -0.49 24.04 44.92
N GLU A 211 -1.44 23.68 45.78
CA GLU A 211 -2.15 22.40 45.70
C GLU A 211 -2.92 22.26 44.38
N THR A 212 -3.59 23.32 43.92
CA THR A 212 -4.27 23.33 42.61
C THR A 212 -3.29 23.19 41.45
N LEU A 213 -2.18 23.93 41.46
CA LEU A 213 -1.14 23.82 40.42
C LEU A 213 -0.53 22.42 40.33
N LEU A 214 -0.30 21.77 41.47
CA LEU A 214 0.19 20.39 41.53
C LEU A 214 -0.84 19.39 40.98
N HIS A 215 -2.13 19.65 41.20
CA HIS A 215 -3.21 18.84 40.64
C HIS A 215 -3.27 18.95 39.10
N ASP A 216 -3.16 20.16 38.56
CA ASP A 216 -3.15 20.40 37.12
C ASP A 216 -1.93 19.75 36.44
N LEU A 217 -0.76 19.80 37.10
CA LEU A 217 0.46 19.16 36.62
C LEU A 217 0.34 17.63 36.53
N LEU A 218 -0.32 17.00 37.50
CA LEU A 218 -0.64 15.57 37.48
C LEU A 218 -1.58 15.21 36.33
N HIS A 219 -2.57 16.06 36.06
CA HIS A 219 -3.55 15.83 35.01
C HIS A 219 -2.93 15.93 33.60
N PHE A 220 -1.89 16.76 33.44
CA PHE A 220 -1.19 16.91 32.16
C PHE A 220 -0.16 15.81 31.90
N SER A 221 0.41 15.23 32.96
CA SER A 221 1.52 14.27 32.87
C SER A 221 1.08 12.80 32.79
N ARG A 222 -0.19 12.49 33.08
CA ARG A 222 -0.74 11.15 32.84
C ARG A 222 -1.14 10.97 31.37
N PRO A 223 -0.76 9.83 30.74
CA PRO A 223 -1.40 9.40 29.52
C PRO A 223 -2.91 9.33 29.76
N ALA A 224 -3.73 9.85 28.84
CA ALA A 224 -5.18 9.77 28.98
C ALA A 224 -5.58 8.30 29.16
N ASP A 225 -6.00 7.92 30.38
CA ASP A 225 -6.51 6.59 30.66
C ASP A 225 -7.68 6.35 29.72
N THR A 226 -7.48 5.45 28.76
CA THR A 226 -8.39 5.17 27.65
C THR A 226 -9.53 4.25 28.09
N ASN A 227 -9.96 4.37 29.34
CA ASN A 227 -11.19 3.75 29.82
C ASN A 227 -12.40 4.57 29.36
N CYS A 228 -12.59 4.58 28.05
CA CYS A 228 -13.80 5.10 27.42
C CYS A 228 -14.99 4.25 27.88
N THR A 229 -15.83 4.83 28.72
CA THR A 229 -17.13 4.26 29.07
C THR A 229 -18.21 4.95 28.25
N ALA A 230 -19.35 4.26 28.05
CA ALA A 230 -20.50 4.87 27.41
C ALA A 230 -21.08 5.94 28.35
N VAL A 231 -20.86 7.20 28.04
CA VAL A 231 -21.38 8.33 28.83
C VAL A 231 -22.64 8.88 28.18
N ARG A 232 -23.71 8.97 28.98
CA ARG A 232 -24.94 9.67 28.57
C ARG A 232 -24.73 11.17 28.69
N VAL A 233 -24.90 11.86 27.57
CA VAL A 233 -24.62 13.30 27.44
C VAL A 233 -25.50 14.13 28.37
N GLU A 234 -26.73 13.69 28.63
CA GLU A 234 -27.69 14.38 29.49
C GLU A 234 -27.19 14.49 30.94
N VAL A 235 -26.60 13.40 31.46
CA VAL A 235 -26.09 13.35 32.84
C VAL A 235 -24.88 14.28 33.00
N LEU A 236 -24.04 14.35 31.97
CA LEU A 236 -22.87 15.22 31.97
C LEU A 236 -23.28 16.71 32.00
N PHE A 237 -24.30 17.09 31.22
CA PHE A 237 -24.82 18.46 31.23
C PHE A 237 -25.48 18.83 32.56
N GLU A 238 -26.19 17.91 33.21
CA GLU A 238 -26.76 18.15 34.55
C GLU A 238 -25.67 18.40 35.60
N GLU A 239 -24.60 17.60 35.62
CA GLU A 239 -23.46 17.77 36.54
C GLU A 239 -22.76 19.13 36.34
N VAL A 240 -22.52 19.51 35.07
CA VAL A 240 -21.90 20.81 34.74
C VAL A 240 -22.84 21.97 35.09
N LEU A 241 -24.14 21.83 34.81
CA LEU A 241 -25.13 22.85 35.17
C LEU A 241 -25.14 23.13 36.66
N VAL A 242 -25.00 22.11 37.53
CA VAL A 242 -24.92 22.29 38.98
C VAL A 242 -23.72 23.14 39.39
N LEU A 243 -22.55 22.93 38.77
CA LEU A 243 -21.34 23.71 39.05
C LEU A 243 -21.46 25.18 38.61
N VAL A 244 -22.08 25.41 37.46
CA VAL A 244 -22.09 26.73 36.80
C VAL A 244 -23.32 27.56 37.19
N ARG A 245 -24.33 26.95 37.82
CA ARG A 245 -25.57 27.64 38.24
C ARG A 245 -25.33 28.80 39.19
N SER A 246 -24.57 28.58 40.25
CA SER A 246 -24.34 29.59 41.27
C SER A 246 -23.55 30.80 40.75
N PRO A 247 -22.46 30.63 39.97
CA PRO A 247 -21.79 31.75 39.30
C PRO A 247 -22.69 32.48 38.28
N ALA A 248 -23.51 31.76 37.51
CA ALA A 248 -24.39 32.35 36.49
C ALA A 248 -25.52 33.18 37.11
N GLU A 249 -26.10 32.72 38.22
CA GLU A 249 -27.12 33.45 38.98
C GLU A 249 -26.53 34.75 39.59
N GLN A 250 -25.30 34.69 40.11
CA GLN A 250 -24.59 35.87 40.61
C GLN A 250 -24.27 36.89 39.50
N ALA A 251 -24.06 36.41 38.28
CA ALA A 251 -23.82 37.24 37.10
C ALA A 251 -25.10 37.70 36.36
N GLY A 252 -26.29 37.28 36.83
CA GLY A 252 -27.57 37.60 36.19
C GLY A 252 -27.79 36.92 34.82
N VAL A 253 -27.09 35.81 34.55
CA VAL A 253 -27.14 35.10 33.25
C VAL A 253 -28.11 33.93 33.34
N THR A 254 -29.02 33.82 32.37
CA THR A 254 -29.96 32.68 32.28
C THR A 254 -29.35 31.56 31.44
N LEU A 255 -29.14 30.39 32.04
CA LEU A 255 -28.67 29.19 31.36
C LEU A 255 -29.85 28.38 30.80
N ARG A 256 -29.82 28.06 29.50
CA ARG A 256 -30.78 27.17 28.83
C ARG A 256 -30.01 26.04 28.14
N VAL A 257 -30.37 24.80 28.43
CA VAL A 257 -29.84 23.60 27.75
C VAL A 257 -30.95 23.01 26.90
N ASP A 258 -30.69 22.88 25.60
CA ASP A 258 -31.59 22.26 24.63
C ASP A 258 -30.91 20.98 24.13
N CYS A 259 -31.27 19.83 24.71
CA CYS A 259 -30.66 18.53 24.42
C CYS A 259 -31.74 17.55 23.93
N PRO A 260 -31.65 17.03 22.69
CA PRO A 260 -32.63 16.08 22.17
C PRO A 260 -32.48 14.71 22.85
N ALA A 261 -33.60 14.12 23.30
CA ALA A 261 -33.65 12.87 24.09
C ALA A 261 -33.17 11.58 23.37
N SER A 262 -32.60 11.69 22.17
CA SER A 262 -32.15 10.56 21.34
C SER A 262 -30.66 10.59 21.00
N LEU A 263 -29.85 11.26 21.82
CA LEU A 263 -28.42 11.30 21.62
C LEU A 263 -27.81 9.91 21.87
N PRO A 264 -27.06 9.34 20.90
CA PRO A 264 -26.34 8.10 21.15
C PRO A 264 -25.26 8.34 22.21
N PRO A 265 -25.01 7.37 23.11
CA PRO A 265 -23.99 7.50 24.15
C PRO A 265 -22.61 7.71 23.51
N LEU A 266 -21.85 8.67 24.03
CA LEU A 266 -20.52 9.00 23.56
C LEU A 266 -19.47 8.21 24.34
N ALA A 267 -18.40 7.81 23.65
CA ALA A 267 -17.24 7.20 24.28
C ALA A 267 -16.42 8.29 24.98
N GLY A 268 -16.44 8.30 26.32
CA GLY A 268 -15.71 9.29 27.13
C GLY A 268 -14.99 8.63 28.30
N GLY A 269 -13.76 9.08 28.58
CA GLY A 269 -12.99 8.65 29.76
C GLY A 269 -13.60 9.25 31.02
N ARG A 270 -14.16 8.40 31.90
CA ARG A 270 -14.59 8.82 33.24
C ARG A 270 -13.48 8.50 34.24
N SER A 271 -12.83 9.53 34.79
CA SER A 271 -12.04 9.40 36.01
C SER A 271 -12.99 9.33 37.20
N GLY A 272 -13.31 8.12 37.65
CA GLY A 272 -14.10 7.90 38.87
C GLY A 272 -15.22 6.87 38.70
N GLU A 273 -15.03 5.74 39.39
CA GLU A 273 -15.99 4.78 39.91
C GLU A 273 -17.29 4.43 39.14
N ALA A 274 -17.37 3.14 38.83
CA ALA A 274 -18.54 2.26 38.92
C ALA A 274 -19.87 2.73 38.32
N LEU A 275 -20.27 2.17 37.17
CA LEU A 275 -21.64 1.67 36.98
C LEU A 275 -21.78 0.77 35.74
N ALA A 276 -22.13 -0.49 36.01
CA ALA A 276 -22.89 -1.46 35.22
C ALA A 276 -22.72 -1.51 33.69
N ARG A 277 -22.06 -2.59 33.21
CA ARG A 277 -22.19 -3.10 31.83
C ARG A 277 -23.65 -3.40 31.49
N PRO A 278 -24.21 -2.98 30.34
CA PRO A 278 -25.48 -3.50 29.87
C PRO A 278 -25.28 -4.90 29.28
N ALA A 279 -26.14 -5.84 29.69
CA ALA A 279 -26.13 -7.24 29.26
C ALA A 279 -26.42 -7.37 27.75
N GLN A 280 -25.61 -8.16 27.04
CA GLN A 280 -25.87 -8.56 25.66
C GLN A 280 -27.04 -9.55 25.59
N PRO A 281 -27.98 -9.44 24.62
CA PRO A 281 -29.03 -10.42 24.43
C PRO A 281 -28.49 -11.65 23.68
N ARG A 282 -28.75 -12.86 24.22
CA ARG A 282 -28.43 -14.14 23.57
C ARG A 282 -29.25 -14.33 22.28
N PRO A 283 -28.71 -14.93 21.21
CA PRO A 283 -29.47 -15.21 20.01
C PRO A 283 -30.47 -16.37 20.24
N GLN A 284 -31.71 -16.15 19.81
CA GLN A 284 -32.78 -17.16 19.79
C GLN A 284 -32.43 -18.29 18.81
N GLN A 285 -32.33 -19.52 19.32
CA GLN A 285 -32.35 -20.73 18.50
C GLN A 285 -33.76 -20.92 17.92
N ARG A 286 -33.88 -20.83 16.59
CA ARG A 286 -35.07 -21.26 15.85
C ARG A 286 -35.24 -22.77 15.99
N ALA A 287 -36.29 -23.17 16.69
CA ALA A 287 -36.85 -24.52 16.60
C ALA A 287 -37.44 -24.72 15.19
N GLY A 288 -36.89 -25.69 14.46
CA GLY A 288 -37.49 -26.24 13.24
C GLY A 288 -37.87 -27.69 13.48
N HIS A 289 -39.16 -27.95 13.70
CA HIS A 289 -39.77 -29.27 13.63
C HIS A 289 -40.16 -29.59 12.19
N ALA A 290 -39.76 -30.77 11.69
CA ALA A 290 -40.37 -31.62 10.66
C ALA A 290 -39.24 -32.48 10.06
N GLY A 291 -39.32 -33.78 9.83
CA GLY A 291 -40.34 -34.81 9.88
C GLY A 291 -39.62 -36.13 9.52
N GLY A 292 -40.22 -37.27 9.84
CA GLY A 292 -39.49 -38.52 10.04
C GLY A 292 -38.94 -39.24 8.81
N ARG A 293 -38.02 -40.17 9.07
CA ARG A 293 -38.04 -41.57 8.59
C ARG A 293 -36.97 -42.37 9.32
N ARG A 294 -37.40 -43.27 10.20
CA ARG A 294 -36.58 -44.37 10.72
C ARG A 294 -36.61 -45.49 9.69
N THR A 295 -35.46 -45.84 9.15
CA THR A 295 -35.20 -47.15 8.53
C THR A 295 -33.97 -47.73 9.21
N GLN A 296 -34.18 -48.76 10.03
CA GLN A 296 -33.15 -49.62 10.59
C GLN A 296 -32.51 -50.50 9.49
N PRO A 297 -31.25 -50.95 9.67
CA PRO A 297 -30.52 -51.73 8.68
C PRO A 297 -30.82 -53.24 8.83
N PRO A 298 -30.60 -54.06 7.78
CA PRO A 298 -30.69 -55.51 7.90
C PRO A 298 -29.41 -56.08 8.54
N ARG A 299 -29.62 -57.09 9.39
CA ARG A 299 -28.60 -57.99 9.94
C ARG A 299 -28.19 -59.07 8.91
N ARG A 300 -27.02 -59.66 9.21
CA ARG A 300 -26.41 -60.92 8.74
C ARG A 300 -25.43 -60.69 7.59
N SER A 301 -24.23 -61.26 7.61
CA SER A 301 -23.67 -62.43 8.31
C SER A 301 -22.16 -62.31 8.33
#